data_AF-W2XZW6-F1
#
_entry.id   AF-W2XZW6-F1
#
_cell.length_a   1.000
_cell.length_b   1.000
_cell.length_c   1.000
_cell.angle_alpha   90.00
_cell.angle_beta   90.00
_cell.angle_gamma   90.00
#
_symmetry.space_group_name_H-M   'P 1'
#
loop_
_entity.id
_entity.type
_entity.pdbx_description
1 polymer ?
#
loop_
_entity_poly.entity_id
_entity_poly.type
_entity_poly.pdbx_seq_one_letter_code
_entity_poly.pdbx_strand_id
1 'polypeptide(L)'
;ITLQPPGVQTSSDRVIGDEARSFYSTLYRIVEDTSQHQTQQYVPFCPYAKADMEHKAQNGRYSDFKQPDACIQYGRDGRYHQSSQGQTKKTEKKQHFTTTLTNRDYSRQYRERKRKYQEQLENSNRQLSAQITQLKHYRDRYILWPPRTLTVWVVVAEYFRIFRCGIIDSDLINPKDLSFLYATMAPDVLSNTSSGVDTLVTNWYLFTQWFPAVRMELKQVKRTAERSFIAFSTTSFTISALTMQIVFPHLFSAREGSRSAQIAAQLRDQHFVFPSSVRFTWDLEDEQLISLQHNVDMVPVLMEKLDNLEDTSIVFSNARITPDGNIRTR
;
A
#
# COMPACT_ATOMS: atom_id res chain seq x y z
N ILE A 1 21.87 -29.09 4.34
CA ILE A 1 22.23 -27.65 4.25
C ILE A 1 21.42 -27.10 3.10
N THR A 2 20.30 -26.47 3.40
CA THR A 2 19.38 -25.92 2.39
C THR A 2 19.35 -24.42 2.63
N LEU A 3 20.06 -23.67 1.79
CA LEU A 3 20.16 -22.22 1.86
C LEU A 3 18.91 -21.61 1.19
N GLN A 4 18.09 -20.91 1.96
CA GLN A 4 17.08 -19.98 1.45
C GLN A 4 17.74 -18.63 1.10
N PRO A 5 17.28 -17.91 0.06
CA PRO A 5 17.79 -16.59 -0.26
C PRO A 5 17.17 -15.48 0.64
N PRO A 6 17.83 -14.31 0.77
CA PRO A 6 17.42 -13.23 1.66
C PRO A 6 16.19 -12.47 1.14
N GLY A 7 15.37 -11.99 2.08
CA GLY A 7 14.09 -11.34 1.84
C GLY A 7 14.17 -10.08 0.98
N VAL A 8 13.34 -10.05 -0.05
CA VAL A 8 12.94 -8.84 -0.78
C VAL A 8 12.09 -8.00 0.16
N GLN A 9 12.51 -6.77 0.45
CA GLN A 9 11.69 -5.80 1.18
C GLN A 9 10.46 -5.46 0.32
N THR A 10 9.29 -5.92 0.75
CA THR A 10 8.00 -5.60 0.16
C THR A 10 7.23 -4.69 1.13
N SER A 11 7.02 -3.44 0.74
CA SER A 11 6.16 -2.52 1.50
C SER A 11 4.73 -2.55 0.94
N SER A 12 3.75 -2.55 1.85
CA SER A 12 2.30 -2.64 1.57
C SER A 12 1.68 -1.27 1.25
N ASP A 13 0.60 -1.26 0.45
CA ASP A 13 -0.24 -0.10 0.07
C ASP A 13 -0.55 0.89 1.20
N ARG A 14 -0.73 0.37 2.43
CA ARG A 14 -1.07 1.18 3.60
C ARG A 14 0.10 2.03 4.10
N VAL A 15 1.32 1.56 3.87
CA VAL A 15 2.56 2.25 4.27
C VAL A 15 2.86 3.36 3.26
N ILE A 16 2.68 3.07 1.96
CA ILE A 16 2.90 4.01 0.86
C ILE A 16 1.88 5.17 0.90
N GLY A 17 0.61 4.88 1.16
CA GLY A 17 -0.44 5.90 1.23
C GLY A 17 -0.38 6.81 2.48
N ASP A 18 0.23 6.36 3.56
CA ASP A 18 0.42 7.15 4.79
C ASP A 18 1.73 7.96 4.75
N GLU A 19 2.79 7.45 4.11
CA GLU A 19 4.02 8.21 3.79
C GLU A 19 3.72 9.42 2.89
N ALA A 20 2.92 9.24 1.84
CA ALA A 20 2.50 10.34 0.96
C ALA A 20 1.69 11.42 1.73
N ARG A 21 0.79 11.01 2.62
CA ARG A 21 -0.10 11.93 3.36
C ARG A 21 0.62 12.91 4.26
N SER A 22 1.71 12.47 4.87
CA SER A 22 2.53 13.28 5.76
C SER A 22 3.48 14.21 5.01
N PHE A 23 3.99 13.75 3.86
CA PHE A 23 4.80 14.54 2.94
C PHE A 23 4.06 15.81 2.48
N TYR A 24 2.74 15.72 2.23
CA TYR A 24 1.91 16.88 1.85
C TYR A 24 1.96 18.00 2.88
N SER A 25 1.91 17.71 4.18
CA SER A 25 1.90 18.77 5.20
C SER A 25 3.22 19.56 5.27
N THR A 26 4.33 18.95 4.83
CA THR A 26 5.67 19.52 4.98
C THR A 26 6.20 20.15 3.70
N LEU A 27 5.90 19.60 2.51
CA LEU A 27 6.21 20.25 1.24
C LEU A 27 5.55 21.63 1.11
N TYR A 28 4.30 21.78 1.55
CA TYR A 28 3.63 23.09 1.52
C TYR A 28 4.34 24.13 2.39
N ARG A 29 4.95 23.73 3.52
CA ARG A 29 5.72 24.64 4.38
C ARG A 29 7.09 24.99 3.82
N ILE A 30 7.80 24.03 3.23
CA ILE A 30 9.14 24.26 2.65
C ILE A 30 9.05 25.15 1.41
N VAL A 31 8.02 24.97 0.57
CA VAL A 31 7.78 25.83 -0.61
C VAL A 31 7.31 27.24 -0.19
N GLU A 32 6.51 27.37 0.88
CA GLU A 32 6.15 28.69 1.43
C GLU A 32 7.36 29.45 2.02
N ASP A 33 8.25 28.76 2.74
CA ASP A 33 9.47 29.38 3.31
C ASP A 33 10.50 29.76 2.22
N THR A 34 10.65 28.97 1.15
CA THR A 34 11.56 29.32 0.04
C THR A 34 11.04 30.47 -0.82
N SER A 35 9.71 30.68 -0.86
CA SER A 35 9.09 31.82 -1.56
C SER A 35 9.28 33.15 -0.82
N GLN A 36 9.51 33.11 0.50
CA GLN A 36 9.68 34.30 1.34
C GLN A 36 11.15 34.74 1.53
N HIS A 37 12.13 33.94 1.10
CA HIS A 37 13.55 34.19 1.37
C HIS A 37 14.45 34.37 0.14
N GLN A 38 13.89 34.55 -1.07
CA GLN A 38 14.66 35.01 -2.24
C GLN A 38 14.92 36.53 -2.20
N THR A 39 15.50 37.02 -1.11
CA THR A 39 16.22 38.29 -1.05
C THR A 39 17.26 38.22 0.07
N GLN A 40 18.37 37.52 -0.15
CA GLN A 40 19.72 37.98 0.25
C GLN A 40 20.80 36.92 -0.06
N GLN A 41 21.91 37.42 -0.58
CA GLN A 41 23.15 36.73 -0.94
C GLN A 41 23.75 35.93 0.24
N TYR A 42 24.33 34.75 0.01
CA TYR A 42 25.67 34.44 0.52
C TYR A 42 26.37 33.22 -0.12
N VAL A 43 27.69 33.30 -0.03
CA VAL A 43 28.82 32.46 -0.50
C VAL A 43 29.11 31.35 0.57
N PRO A 44 29.87 30.26 0.30
CA PRO A 44 29.69 28.97 0.96
C PRO A 44 30.52 28.78 2.24
N PHE A 45 30.06 27.91 3.15
CA PHE A 45 30.88 27.36 4.23
C PHE A 45 30.62 25.87 4.49
N CYS A 46 31.72 25.16 4.72
CA CYS A 46 31.91 23.72 4.92
C CYS A 46 32.01 23.40 6.45
N PRO A 47 32.33 22.17 6.91
CA PRO A 47 31.49 21.28 7.73
C PRO A 47 32.00 21.05 9.17
N TYR A 48 31.25 20.29 9.99
CA TYR A 48 31.56 19.53 11.24
C TYR A 48 30.31 19.60 12.16
N ALA A 49 29.86 18.59 12.93
CA ALA A 49 30.60 17.60 13.70
C ALA A 49 29.77 16.32 13.97
N LYS A 50 30.51 15.21 14.12
CA LYS A 50 30.13 13.99 14.87
C LYS A 50 30.35 14.27 16.36
N ALA A 51 29.39 13.93 17.22
CA ALA A 51 29.59 13.41 18.58
C ALA A 51 28.22 13.13 19.24
N ASP A 52 28.23 12.24 20.22
CA ASP A 52 27.19 11.99 21.25
C ASP A 52 26.09 10.98 20.93
N MET A 53 26.42 9.70 21.09
CA MET A 53 25.52 8.73 21.75
C MET A 53 26.34 7.64 22.45
N GLU A 54 26.77 7.93 23.68
CA GLU A 54 27.09 6.92 24.69
C GLU A 54 26.12 7.05 25.87
N HIS A 55 25.83 5.90 26.49
CA HIS A 55 25.01 5.65 27.69
C HIS A 55 23.48 5.49 27.52
N LYS A 56 23.03 4.22 27.43
CA LYS A 56 22.58 3.43 28.60
C LYS A 56 22.08 2.06 28.17
N ALA A 57 22.87 1.04 28.44
CA ALA A 57 22.41 -0.33 28.59
C ALA A 57 21.98 -0.53 30.05
N GLN A 58 20.78 -1.07 30.30
CA GLN A 58 20.54 -2.15 31.27
C GLN A 58 19.05 -2.43 31.47
N ASN A 59 18.73 -3.72 31.28
CA ASN A 59 17.77 -4.55 32.02
C ASN A 59 16.62 -5.12 31.20
N GLY A 60 16.49 -6.45 31.27
CA GLY A 60 15.22 -7.13 31.03
C GLY A 60 15.37 -8.48 30.34
N ARG A 61 15.66 -9.53 31.12
CA ARG A 61 15.72 -10.93 30.70
C ARG A 61 14.39 -11.41 30.09
N TYR A 62 14.53 -12.28 29.11
CA TYR A 62 13.51 -13.21 28.60
C TYR A 62 12.90 -14.05 29.73
N SER A 63 11.59 -14.29 29.66
CA SER A 63 10.97 -15.46 30.29
C SER A 63 9.86 -16.02 29.41
N ASP A 64 10.06 -17.30 29.08
CA ASP A 64 9.26 -18.25 28.31
C ASP A 64 7.74 -18.21 28.54
N PHE A 65 7.02 -18.37 27.43
CA PHE A 65 5.65 -18.87 27.41
C PHE A 65 5.65 -20.38 27.67
N LYS A 66 4.95 -20.81 28.73
CA LYS A 66 4.42 -22.18 28.84
C LYS A 66 2.94 -22.15 29.21
N GLN A 67 2.14 -22.66 28.30
CA GLN A 67 0.75 -23.08 28.50
C GLN A 67 0.72 -24.36 29.35
N PRO A 68 -0.36 -24.61 30.10
CA PRO A 68 -0.77 -25.99 30.32
C PRO A 68 -2.24 -26.23 29.94
N ASP A 69 -2.39 -27.22 29.05
CA ASP A 69 -3.59 -28.01 28.81
C ASP A 69 -4.00 -28.81 30.05
N ALA A 70 -5.31 -28.96 30.28
CA ALA A 70 -5.98 -30.24 30.57
C ALA A 70 -7.48 -30.04 30.88
N CYS A 71 -8.33 -30.56 29.99
CA CYS A 71 -9.73 -30.94 30.26
C CYS A 71 -9.79 -32.37 30.82
N ILE A 72 -10.64 -32.70 31.80
CA ILE A 72 -11.32 -34.02 31.98
C ILE A 72 -12.60 -33.81 32.85
N GLN A 73 -13.82 -33.86 32.27
CA GLN A 73 -14.87 -34.91 32.25
C GLN A 73 -15.61 -35.24 33.57
N TYR A 74 -16.95 -35.26 33.48
CA TYR A 74 -17.92 -35.59 34.55
C TYR A 74 -18.48 -37.02 34.40
N GLY A 75 -18.82 -37.68 35.51
CA GLY A 75 -19.68 -38.87 35.54
C GLY A 75 -20.25 -39.20 36.94
N ARG A 76 -21.60 -39.14 37.05
CA ARG A 76 -22.63 -39.93 37.81
C ARG A 76 -22.21 -40.82 39.00
N ASP A 77 -23.00 -41.14 40.04
CA ASP A 77 -24.45 -41.06 40.39
C ASP A 77 -24.62 -41.52 41.87
N GLY A 78 -25.76 -41.22 42.55
CA GLY A 78 -26.34 -42.17 43.55
C GLY A 78 -26.83 -41.71 44.94
N ARG A 79 -28.08 -41.22 45.01
CA ARG A 79 -29.21 -41.49 45.98
C ARG A 79 -29.13 -41.35 47.53
N TYR A 80 -30.34 -41.11 48.08
CA TYR A 80 -30.80 -40.55 49.38
C TYR A 80 -30.99 -41.51 50.59
N HIS A 81 -30.99 -40.92 51.81
CA HIS A 81 -31.70 -41.19 53.12
C HIS A 81 -31.68 -42.63 53.72
N GLN A 82 -31.71 -42.93 55.04
CA GLN A 82 -32.21 -42.29 56.27
C GLN A 82 -31.77 -43.10 57.53
N SER A 83 -31.93 -42.53 58.75
CA SER A 83 -32.11 -43.22 60.06
C SER A 83 -30.89 -43.91 60.71
N SER A 84 -30.66 -43.98 62.04
CA SER A 84 -31.29 -43.48 63.26
C SER A 84 -30.36 -43.79 64.46
N GLN A 85 -30.38 -42.92 65.46
CA GLN A 85 -29.97 -43.03 66.89
C GLN A 85 -29.21 -44.27 67.42
N GLY A 86 -28.15 -43.99 68.21
CA GLY A 86 -27.57 -44.92 69.17
C GLY A 86 -26.25 -44.45 69.78
N GLN A 87 -26.32 -43.75 70.92
CA GLN A 87 -25.20 -43.50 71.87
C GLN A 87 -24.57 -44.85 72.30
N THR A 88 -23.28 -45.06 72.62
CA THR A 88 -22.30 -44.23 73.35
C THR A 88 -20.93 -44.95 73.39
N LYS A 89 -19.87 -44.17 73.70
CA LYS A 89 -18.56 -44.50 74.31
C LYS A 89 -17.36 -44.91 73.41
N LYS A 90 -16.46 -43.92 73.27
CA LYS A 90 -14.97 -43.88 73.30
C LYS A 90 -14.24 -45.23 73.08
N THR A 91 -13.25 -45.34 72.18
CA THR A 91 -11.94 -44.64 72.23
C THR A 91 -11.24 -44.60 70.86
N GLU A 92 -10.51 -43.50 70.60
CA GLU A 92 -9.44 -43.24 69.61
C GLU A 92 -9.50 -43.86 68.20
N LYS A 93 -9.77 -43.00 67.20
CA LYS A 93 -9.18 -43.09 65.86
C LYS A 93 -8.98 -41.68 65.28
N LYS A 94 -7.79 -41.44 64.75
CA LYS A 94 -7.40 -40.33 63.86
C LYS A 94 -8.55 -39.94 62.94
N GLN A 95 -8.95 -38.67 62.92
CA GLN A 95 -9.74 -38.13 61.82
C GLN A 95 -9.08 -36.86 61.28
N HIS A 96 -8.43 -37.08 60.13
CA HIS A 96 -8.17 -36.07 59.12
C HIS A 96 -9.38 -35.14 59.01
N PHE A 97 -9.17 -33.85 59.26
CA PHE A 97 -10.14 -32.83 58.94
C PHE A 97 -10.15 -32.66 57.42
N THR A 98 -10.85 -33.55 56.70
CA THR A 98 -11.22 -33.32 55.31
C THR A 98 -12.25 -32.20 55.31
N THR A 99 -11.79 -30.97 55.13
CA THR A 99 -12.67 -29.82 54.87
C THR A 99 -13.40 -30.09 53.56
N THR A 100 -14.59 -30.70 53.62
CA THR A 100 -15.48 -30.81 52.47
C THR A 100 -15.96 -29.42 52.11
N LEU A 101 -15.30 -28.82 51.12
CA LEU A 101 -15.74 -27.59 50.46
C LEU A 101 -17.21 -27.78 50.05
N THR A 102 -18.08 -26.88 50.51
CA THR A 102 -19.50 -26.94 50.12
C THR A 102 -19.63 -26.55 48.64
N ASN A 103 -20.71 -26.96 47.96
CA ASN A 103 -20.98 -26.52 46.57
C ASN A 103 -20.97 -24.99 46.43
N ARG A 104 -21.23 -24.25 47.51
CA ARG A 104 -21.14 -22.79 47.59
C ARG A 104 -19.69 -22.29 47.54
N ASP A 105 -18.76 -23.00 48.17
CA ASP A 105 -17.33 -22.67 48.17
C ASP A 105 -16.71 -22.93 46.81
N TYR A 106 -17.04 -24.06 46.17
CA TYR A 106 -16.65 -24.32 44.78
C TYR A 106 -17.20 -23.27 43.81
N SER A 107 -18.48 -22.89 43.98
CA SER A 107 -19.09 -21.83 43.17
C SER A 107 -18.41 -20.47 43.40
N ARG A 108 -17.96 -20.17 44.62
CA ARG A 108 -17.22 -18.95 44.95
C ARG A 108 -15.83 -18.96 44.31
N GLN A 109 -15.08 -20.05 44.43
CA GLN A 109 -13.76 -20.19 43.82
C GLN A 109 -13.83 -20.15 42.29
N TYR A 110 -14.85 -20.75 41.68
CA TYR A 110 -15.06 -20.68 40.24
C TYR A 110 -15.31 -19.24 39.77
N ARG A 111 -16.16 -18.47 40.49
CA ARG A 111 -16.39 -17.05 40.21
C ARG A 111 -15.12 -16.22 40.36
N GLU A 112 -14.31 -16.49 41.38
CA GLU A 112 -13.03 -15.81 41.59
C GLU A 112 -12.01 -16.12 40.49
N ARG A 113 -11.90 -17.37 40.05
CA ARG A 113 -11.04 -17.76 38.92
C ARG A 113 -11.48 -17.08 37.63
N LYS A 114 -12.79 -17.05 37.35
CA LYS A 114 -13.34 -16.35 36.18
C LYS A 114 -13.06 -14.85 36.23
N ARG A 115 -13.21 -14.21 37.41
CA ARG A 115 -12.86 -12.81 37.62
C ARG A 115 -11.37 -12.54 37.35
N LYS A 116 -10.47 -13.34 37.93
CA LYS A 116 -9.02 -13.20 37.73
C LYS A 116 -8.62 -13.36 36.26
N TYR A 117 -9.20 -14.34 35.57
CA TYR A 117 -8.95 -14.54 34.13
C TYR A 117 -9.44 -13.35 33.30
N GLN A 118 -10.62 -12.81 33.63
CA GLN A 118 -11.16 -11.64 32.96
C GLN A 118 -10.31 -10.38 33.21
N GLU A 119 -9.84 -10.17 34.44
CA GLU A 119 -8.94 -9.08 34.79
C GLU A 119 -7.60 -9.19 34.05
N GLN A 120 -7.05 -10.40 33.93
CA GLN A 120 -5.82 -10.64 33.18
C GLN A 120 -6.02 -10.32 31.69
N LEU A 121 -7.12 -10.77 31.10
CA LEU A 121 -7.44 -10.51 29.70
C LEU A 121 -7.65 -9.01 29.43
N GLU A 122 -8.35 -8.30 30.31
CA GLU A 122 -8.54 -6.85 30.23
C GLU A 122 -7.20 -6.10 30.32
N ASN A 123 -6.30 -6.55 31.20
CA ASN A 123 -4.98 -5.95 31.32
C ASN A 123 -4.12 -6.18 30.07
N SER A 124 -4.14 -7.40 29.52
CA SER A 124 -3.46 -7.72 28.25
C SER A 124 -4.02 -6.91 27.08
N ASN A 125 -5.34 -6.74 26.98
CA ASN A 125 -5.97 -5.90 25.96
C ASN A 125 -5.58 -4.43 26.09
N ARG A 126 -5.51 -3.90 27.33
CA ARG A 126 -5.03 -2.53 27.58
C ARG A 126 -3.57 -2.38 27.17
N GLN A 127 -2.72 -3.36 27.50
CA GLN A 127 -1.31 -3.35 27.12
C GLN A 127 -1.11 -3.42 25.60
N LEU A 128 -1.82 -4.32 24.91
CA LEU A 128 -1.79 -4.39 23.45
C LEU A 128 -2.29 -3.09 22.81
N SER A 129 -3.36 -2.51 23.33
CA SER A 129 -3.90 -1.23 22.83
C SER A 129 -2.89 -0.09 23.02
N ALA A 130 -2.21 -0.03 24.16
CA ALA A 130 -1.15 0.94 24.42
C ALA A 130 0.05 0.74 23.47
N GLN A 131 0.46 -0.50 23.21
CA GLN A 131 1.51 -0.82 22.25
C GLN A 131 1.11 -0.45 20.82
N ILE A 132 -0.13 -0.74 20.40
CA ILE A 132 -0.64 -0.33 19.09
C ILE A 132 -0.62 1.20 18.97
N THR A 133 -1.05 1.92 20.01
CA THR A 133 -1.01 3.38 20.04
C THR A 133 0.42 3.91 19.98
N GLN A 134 1.35 3.32 20.73
CA GLN A 134 2.77 3.68 20.67
C GLN A 134 3.37 3.39 19.29
N LEU A 135 3.11 2.22 18.71
CA LEU A 135 3.58 1.87 17.37
C LEU A 135 2.98 2.79 16.30
N LYS A 136 1.71 3.19 16.44
CA LYS A 136 1.10 4.24 15.62
C LYS A 136 1.81 5.57 15.81
N HIS A 137 2.11 5.99 17.03
CA HIS A 137 2.87 7.22 17.28
C HIS A 137 4.30 7.15 16.72
N TYR A 138 4.99 6.02 16.81
CA TYR A 138 6.30 5.84 16.17
C TYR A 138 6.17 5.92 14.67
N ARG A 139 5.24 5.16 14.09
CA ARG A 139 4.95 5.20 12.65
C ARG A 139 4.67 6.64 12.20
N ASP A 140 3.77 7.33 12.88
CA ASP A 140 3.40 8.70 12.56
C ASP A 140 4.60 9.63 12.77
N ARG A 141 5.44 9.45 13.78
CA ARG A 141 6.69 10.22 14.00
C ARG A 141 7.75 9.97 12.92
N TYR A 142 7.88 8.75 12.42
CA TYR A 142 8.80 8.41 11.33
C TYR A 142 8.26 8.89 9.97
N ILE A 143 6.95 8.86 9.79
CA ILE A 143 6.23 9.36 8.61
C ILE A 143 6.18 10.91 8.60
N LEU A 144 6.08 11.57 9.77
CA LEU A 144 6.06 13.03 9.97
C LEU A 144 7.44 13.69 9.96
N TRP A 145 8.52 12.91 9.87
CA TRP A 145 9.82 13.48 9.60
C TRP A 145 9.95 13.69 8.08
N PRO A 146 10.02 14.94 7.57
CA PRO A 146 10.35 15.14 6.17
C PRO A 146 11.70 14.47 5.89
N PRO A 147 11.80 13.57 4.89
CA PRO A 147 13.07 13.21 4.31
C PRO A 147 13.82 14.50 4.00
N ARG A 148 14.96 14.71 4.66
CA ARG A 148 15.82 15.88 4.42
C ARG A 148 16.46 15.84 3.03
N THR A 149 16.27 14.74 2.31
CA THR A 149 16.81 14.41 0.99
C THR A 149 15.67 13.92 0.11
N LEU A 150 15.51 14.49 -1.08
CA LEU A 150 14.56 14.01 -2.07
C LEU A 150 14.92 12.56 -2.41
N THR A 151 13.93 11.64 -2.35
CA THR A 151 14.17 10.24 -2.71
C THR A 151 13.32 9.87 -3.92
N VAL A 152 13.78 8.89 -4.70
CA VAL A 152 12.98 8.32 -5.81
C VAL A 152 11.58 7.94 -5.37
N TRP A 153 11.41 7.37 -4.18
CA TRP A 153 10.11 6.93 -3.69
C TRP A 153 9.12 8.08 -3.58
N VAL A 154 9.58 9.25 -3.14
CA VAL A 154 8.80 10.48 -3.10
C VAL A 154 8.43 10.90 -4.52
N VAL A 155 9.41 10.94 -5.43
CA VAL A 155 9.18 11.33 -6.83
C VAL A 155 8.17 10.40 -7.51
N VAL A 156 8.27 9.09 -7.28
CA VAL A 156 7.32 8.11 -7.79
C VAL A 156 5.94 8.32 -7.18
N ALA A 157 5.82 8.50 -5.86
CA ALA A 157 4.52 8.72 -5.21
C ALA A 157 3.83 10.00 -5.75
N GLU A 158 4.59 11.09 -5.88
CA GLU A 158 4.08 12.35 -6.42
C GLU A 158 3.74 12.25 -7.89
N TYR A 159 4.53 11.54 -8.69
CA TYR A 159 4.19 11.25 -10.08
C TYR A 159 2.80 10.62 -10.21
N PHE A 160 2.53 9.56 -9.44
CA PHE A 160 1.21 8.91 -9.45
C PHE A 160 0.10 9.79 -8.87
N ARG A 161 0.40 10.72 -7.95
CA ARG A 161 -0.59 11.70 -7.48
C ARG A 161 -0.95 12.69 -8.58
N ILE A 162 0.06 13.30 -9.21
CA ILE A 162 -0.11 14.36 -10.21
C ILE A 162 -0.93 13.83 -11.40
N PHE A 163 -0.55 12.67 -11.93
CA PHE A 163 -1.21 12.09 -13.10
C PHE A 163 -2.36 11.13 -12.75
N ARG A 164 -2.80 11.09 -11.48
CA ARG A 164 -3.79 10.12 -10.98
C ARG A 164 -5.07 10.09 -11.83
N CYS A 165 -5.53 11.24 -12.29
CA CYS A 165 -6.76 11.37 -13.09
C CYS A 165 -6.47 11.86 -14.52
N GLY A 166 -5.22 11.77 -14.97
CA GLY A 166 -4.77 12.43 -16.20
C GLY A 166 -4.73 13.97 -16.07
N ILE A 167 -4.66 14.65 -17.21
CA ILE A 167 -4.66 16.12 -17.32
C ILE A 167 -5.81 16.51 -18.26
N ILE A 168 -6.85 17.11 -17.68
CA ILE A 168 -8.05 17.50 -18.45
C ILE A 168 -7.79 18.80 -19.22
N ASP A 169 -7.01 19.71 -18.63
CA ASP A 169 -6.65 20.99 -19.23
C ASP A 169 -5.18 21.25 -18.90
N SER A 170 -4.37 21.45 -19.95
CA SER A 170 -2.93 21.66 -19.82
C SER A 170 -2.61 22.95 -19.06
N ASP A 171 -3.48 23.97 -19.16
CA ASP A 171 -3.31 25.25 -18.48
C ASP A 171 -3.76 25.19 -17.01
N LEU A 172 -4.49 24.14 -16.62
CA LEU A 172 -4.98 23.90 -15.25
C LEU A 172 -4.15 22.88 -14.49
N ILE A 173 -3.02 22.41 -15.03
CA ILE A 173 -2.07 21.69 -14.18
C ILE A 173 -1.71 22.62 -13.02
N ASN A 174 -1.77 22.10 -11.79
CA ASN A 174 -1.47 22.92 -10.63
C ASN A 174 -0.03 23.44 -10.78
N PRO A 175 0.23 24.76 -10.71
CA PRO A 175 1.57 25.30 -10.85
C PRO A 175 2.59 24.67 -9.89
N LYS A 176 2.12 24.19 -8.73
CA LYS A 176 2.93 23.47 -7.74
C LYS A 176 3.29 22.05 -8.18
N ASP A 177 2.41 21.40 -8.92
CA ASP A 177 2.67 20.08 -9.50
C ASP A 177 3.68 20.20 -10.64
N LEU A 178 3.53 21.24 -11.48
CA LEU A 178 4.48 21.52 -12.55
C LEU A 178 5.87 21.90 -12.02
N SER A 179 5.94 22.78 -11.01
CA SER A 179 7.22 23.13 -10.39
C SER A 179 7.91 21.93 -9.74
N PHE A 180 7.13 21.02 -9.14
CA PHE A 180 7.65 19.75 -8.64
C PHE A 180 8.26 18.90 -9.76
N LEU A 181 7.59 18.77 -10.92
CA LEU A 181 8.14 18.01 -12.04
C LEU A 181 9.46 18.60 -12.54
N TYR A 182 9.55 19.92 -12.73
CA TYR A 182 10.81 20.55 -13.15
C TYR A 182 11.93 20.46 -12.10
N ALA A 183 11.59 20.47 -10.81
CA ALA A 183 12.58 20.38 -9.74
C ALA A 183 13.12 18.95 -9.55
N THR A 184 12.38 17.94 -9.98
CA THR A 184 12.69 16.51 -9.69
C THR A 184 13.07 15.70 -10.93
N MET A 185 12.81 16.21 -12.12
CA MET A 185 13.14 15.56 -13.39
C MET A 185 14.23 16.35 -14.12
N ALA A 186 15.10 15.62 -14.81
CA ALA A 186 16.06 16.23 -15.71
C ALA A 186 15.33 17.00 -16.82
N PRO A 187 15.87 18.14 -17.31
CA PRO A 187 15.23 18.93 -18.36
C PRO A 187 14.93 18.12 -19.64
N ASP A 188 15.76 17.12 -19.93
CA ASP A 188 15.67 16.21 -21.08
C ASP A 188 15.14 14.82 -20.71
N VAL A 189 14.45 14.68 -19.57
CA VAL A 189 13.88 13.41 -19.08
C VAL A 189 13.23 12.60 -20.20
N LEU A 190 13.67 11.36 -20.37
CA LEU A 190 13.19 10.49 -21.44
C LEU A 190 11.89 9.80 -21.03
N SER A 191 10.82 9.97 -21.81
CA SER A 191 9.51 9.38 -21.59
C SER A 191 9.05 8.60 -22.83
N ASN A 192 9.08 7.27 -22.82
CA ASN A 192 8.68 6.37 -23.92
C ASN A 192 9.21 6.80 -25.32
N THR A 193 8.49 7.70 -26.00
CA THR A 193 8.78 8.22 -27.34
C THR A 193 9.14 9.71 -27.39
N SER A 194 9.26 10.38 -26.24
CA SER A 194 9.50 11.82 -26.12
C SER A 194 10.56 12.17 -25.07
N SER A 195 11.03 13.42 -25.08
CA SER A 195 11.96 13.97 -24.11
C SER A 195 11.44 15.29 -23.55
N GLY A 196 11.71 15.53 -22.27
CA GLY A 196 11.41 16.75 -21.54
C GLY A 196 10.07 16.74 -20.80
N VAL A 197 10.01 17.55 -19.74
CA VAL A 197 8.86 17.67 -18.83
C VAL A 197 7.62 18.19 -19.55
N ASP A 198 7.77 19.20 -20.41
CA ASP A 198 6.66 19.78 -21.17
C ASP A 198 6.00 18.75 -22.10
N THR A 199 6.83 17.93 -22.75
CA THR A 199 6.33 16.87 -23.64
C THR A 199 5.62 15.77 -22.85
N LEU A 200 6.14 15.42 -21.67
CA LEU A 200 5.48 14.47 -20.76
C LEU A 200 4.08 14.96 -20.36
N VAL A 201 3.97 16.22 -19.94
CA VAL A 201 2.70 16.86 -19.58
C VAL A 201 1.75 16.89 -20.78
N THR A 202 2.24 17.30 -21.94
CA THR A 202 1.45 17.33 -23.18
C THR A 202 0.94 15.95 -23.57
N ASN A 203 1.76 14.91 -23.44
CA ASN A 203 1.36 13.53 -23.73
C ASN A 203 0.24 13.05 -22.80
N TRP A 204 0.34 13.38 -21.50
CA TRP A 204 -0.73 13.07 -20.55
C TRP A 204 -2.02 13.82 -20.84
N TYR A 205 -1.92 15.08 -21.25
CA TYR A 205 -3.07 15.86 -21.71
C TYR A 205 -3.74 15.18 -22.93
N LEU A 206 -2.97 14.86 -23.98
CA LEU A 206 -3.49 14.18 -25.17
C LEU A 206 -4.13 12.82 -24.83
N PHE A 207 -3.46 12.02 -23.99
CA PHE A 207 -3.99 10.75 -23.53
C PHE A 207 -5.35 10.92 -22.84
N THR A 208 -5.50 11.94 -21.99
CA THR A 208 -6.74 12.24 -21.25
C THR A 208 -7.85 12.75 -22.18
N GLN A 209 -7.51 13.47 -23.24
CA GLN A 209 -8.51 13.87 -24.26
C GLN A 209 -9.04 12.68 -25.05
N TRP A 210 -8.18 11.70 -25.35
CA TRP A 210 -8.58 10.54 -26.15
C TRP A 210 -9.28 9.48 -25.32
N PHE A 211 -8.93 9.37 -24.05
CA PHE A 211 -9.47 8.38 -23.13
C PHE A 211 -10.19 9.08 -21.96
N PRO A 212 -11.52 9.09 -21.93
CA PRO A 212 -12.25 9.63 -20.80
C PRO A 212 -12.14 8.73 -19.55
N ALA A 213 -12.34 9.34 -18.39
CA ALA A 213 -12.29 8.68 -17.08
C ALA A 213 -10.97 7.96 -16.80
N VAL A 214 -9.84 8.53 -17.23
CA VAL A 214 -8.51 8.00 -16.92
C VAL A 214 -8.27 8.02 -15.42
N ARG A 215 -7.78 6.89 -14.89
CA ARG A 215 -7.31 6.79 -13.52
C ARG A 215 -6.09 5.89 -13.40
N MET A 216 -5.06 6.35 -12.70
CA MET A 216 -3.90 5.55 -12.31
C MET A 216 -3.91 5.28 -10.82
N GLU A 217 -3.57 4.06 -10.43
CA GLU A 217 -3.41 3.68 -9.02
C GLU A 217 -2.11 2.91 -8.81
N LEU A 218 -1.23 3.47 -8.00
CA LEU A 218 -0.01 2.81 -7.55
C LEU A 218 -0.36 1.63 -6.63
N LYS A 219 0.22 0.46 -6.88
CA LYS A 219 0.05 -0.76 -6.05
C LYS A 219 1.34 -1.15 -5.34
N GLN A 220 2.47 -1.01 -6.03
CA GLN A 220 3.75 -1.37 -5.45
C GLN A 220 4.87 -0.64 -6.17
N VAL A 221 5.96 -0.35 -5.46
CA VAL A 221 7.21 0.07 -6.09
C VAL A 221 8.30 -0.93 -5.68
N LYS A 222 9.12 -1.36 -6.65
CA LYS A 222 10.25 -2.27 -6.44
C LYS A 222 11.51 -1.63 -7.03
N ARG A 223 12.61 -1.69 -6.30
CA ARG A 223 13.94 -1.39 -6.85
C ARG A 223 14.42 -2.60 -7.63
N THR A 224 14.73 -2.43 -8.91
CA THR A 224 15.23 -3.53 -9.77
C THR A 224 16.72 -3.46 -10.04
N ALA A 225 17.31 -2.27 -9.98
CA ALA A 225 18.75 -2.06 -10.04
C ALA A 225 19.11 -0.85 -9.17
N GLU A 226 20.39 -0.53 -9.07
CA GLU A 226 20.86 0.60 -8.27
C GLU A 226 20.14 1.91 -8.64
N ARG A 227 20.04 2.20 -9.94
CA ARG A 227 19.40 3.39 -10.49
C ARG A 227 18.00 3.15 -11.06
N SER A 228 17.46 1.93 -11.00
CA SER A 228 16.19 1.58 -11.68
C SER A 228 15.13 1.05 -10.72
N PHE A 229 13.94 1.60 -10.86
CA PHE A 229 12.77 1.30 -10.04
C PHE A 229 11.59 1.00 -10.94
N ILE A 230 10.75 0.04 -10.57
CA ILE A 230 9.50 -0.26 -11.26
C ILE A 230 8.36 -0.04 -10.29
N ALA A 231 7.45 0.85 -10.65
CA ALA A 231 6.14 0.96 -10.03
C ALA A 231 5.16 0.06 -10.76
N PHE A 232 4.52 -0.86 -10.04
CA PHE A 232 3.36 -1.61 -10.51
C PHE A 232 2.10 -0.85 -10.14
N SER A 233 1.23 -0.67 -11.10
CA SER A 233 0.02 0.12 -11.00
C SER A 233 -1.14 -0.52 -11.76
N THR A 234 -2.32 0.07 -11.63
CA THR A 234 -3.43 -0.16 -12.54
C THR A 234 -3.78 1.14 -13.23
N THR A 235 -4.02 1.09 -14.53
CA THR A 235 -4.51 2.22 -15.32
C THR A 235 -5.87 1.87 -15.86
N SER A 236 -6.89 2.69 -15.58
CA SER A 236 -8.23 2.51 -16.09
C SER A 236 -8.67 3.67 -16.96
N PHE A 237 -9.53 3.40 -17.94
CA PHE A 237 -10.13 4.40 -18.81
C PHE A 237 -11.29 3.80 -19.61
N THR A 238 -12.11 4.67 -20.21
CA THR A 238 -13.24 4.28 -21.05
C THR A 238 -12.89 4.36 -22.53
N ILE A 239 -13.30 3.37 -23.33
CA ILE A 239 -13.21 3.43 -24.80
C ILE A 239 -14.50 4.08 -25.33
N SER A 240 -14.54 5.41 -25.34
CA SER A 240 -15.70 6.17 -25.83
C SER A 240 -15.83 6.15 -27.37
N ALA A 241 -16.92 6.71 -27.90
CA ALA A 241 -17.06 6.96 -29.34
C ALA A 241 -15.88 7.78 -29.92
N LEU A 242 -15.41 8.82 -29.19
CA LEU A 242 -14.25 9.63 -29.57
C LEU A 242 -12.96 8.78 -29.59
N THR A 243 -12.76 7.99 -28.53
CA THR A 243 -11.63 7.06 -28.43
C THR A 243 -11.63 6.09 -29.62
N MET A 244 -12.80 5.53 -29.94
CA MET A 244 -12.96 4.61 -31.07
C MET A 244 -12.58 5.29 -32.39
N GLN A 245 -13.05 6.52 -32.61
CA GLN A 245 -12.77 7.28 -33.83
C GLN A 245 -11.28 7.62 -33.98
N ILE A 246 -10.62 8.04 -32.90
CA ILE A 246 -9.23 8.51 -32.94
C ILE A 246 -8.24 7.35 -32.87
N VAL A 247 -8.44 6.44 -31.92
CA VAL A 247 -7.46 5.40 -31.56
C VAL A 247 -7.69 4.11 -32.35
N PHE A 248 -8.94 3.77 -32.65
CA PHE A 248 -9.32 2.54 -33.36
C PHE A 248 -10.12 2.84 -34.64
N PRO A 249 -9.59 3.67 -35.57
CA PRO A 249 -10.35 4.16 -36.72
C PRO A 249 -10.88 3.04 -37.62
N HIS A 250 -10.16 1.91 -37.71
CA HIS A 250 -10.56 0.73 -38.46
C HIS A 250 -11.76 -0.01 -37.84
N LEU A 251 -11.94 0.07 -36.53
CA LEU A 251 -13.12 -0.45 -35.84
C LEU A 251 -14.30 0.53 -35.94
N PHE A 252 -14.03 1.84 -35.86
CA PHE A 252 -15.05 2.88 -35.97
C PHE A 252 -15.73 2.90 -37.34
N SER A 253 -14.95 2.75 -38.41
CA SER A 253 -15.40 2.77 -39.81
C SER A 253 -15.76 1.39 -40.37
N ALA A 254 -15.82 0.37 -39.51
CA ALA A 254 -16.12 -0.99 -39.93
C ALA A 254 -17.52 -1.11 -40.56
N ARG A 255 -17.63 -1.87 -41.65
CA ARG A 255 -18.92 -2.17 -42.29
C ARG A 255 -19.84 -2.86 -41.29
N GLU A 256 -21.11 -2.44 -41.25
CA GLU A 256 -22.13 -3.05 -40.40
C GLU A 256 -22.23 -4.57 -40.65
N GLY A 257 -22.33 -5.34 -39.57
CA GLY A 257 -22.33 -6.81 -39.60
C GLY A 257 -20.96 -7.48 -39.78
N SER A 258 -19.89 -6.71 -40.05
CA SER A 258 -18.52 -7.27 -40.08
C SER A 258 -18.03 -7.68 -38.69
N ARG A 259 -17.02 -8.56 -38.64
CA ARG A 259 -16.32 -8.96 -37.42
C ARG A 259 -15.77 -7.75 -36.66
N SER A 260 -15.17 -6.79 -37.36
CA SER A 260 -14.67 -5.55 -36.76
C SER A 260 -15.77 -4.69 -36.14
N ALA A 261 -16.97 -4.65 -36.73
CA ALA A 261 -18.11 -3.93 -36.16
C ALA A 261 -18.63 -4.60 -34.87
N GLN A 262 -18.60 -5.94 -34.81
CA GLN A 262 -18.95 -6.70 -33.60
C GLN A 262 -17.93 -6.43 -32.48
N ILE A 263 -16.63 -6.44 -32.80
CA ILE A 263 -15.56 -6.09 -31.85
C ILE A 263 -15.75 -4.65 -31.36
N ALA A 264 -16.00 -3.70 -32.27
CA ALA A 264 -16.25 -2.30 -31.91
C ALA A 264 -17.42 -2.15 -30.94
N ALA A 265 -18.52 -2.89 -31.17
CA ALA A 265 -19.70 -2.86 -30.30
C ALA A 265 -19.42 -3.41 -28.89
N GLN A 266 -18.54 -4.40 -28.76
CA GLN A 266 -18.16 -4.94 -27.45
C GLN A 266 -17.24 -4.02 -26.65
N LEU A 267 -16.44 -3.20 -27.31
CA LEU A 267 -15.47 -2.30 -26.67
C LEU A 267 -16.03 -0.90 -26.41
N ARG A 268 -16.97 -0.43 -27.24
CA ARG A 268 -17.51 0.94 -27.17
C ARG A 268 -18.22 1.18 -25.83
N ASP A 269 -17.95 2.34 -25.26
CA ASP A 269 -18.49 2.87 -24.01
C ASP A 269 -18.24 1.96 -22.79
N GLN A 270 -17.29 1.03 -22.90
CA GLN A 270 -16.84 0.19 -21.80
C GLN A 270 -15.68 0.84 -21.06
N HIS A 271 -15.69 0.72 -19.73
CA HIS A 271 -14.59 1.09 -18.86
C HIS A 271 -13.72 -0.13 -18.58
N PHE A 272 -12.42 0.00 -18.84
CA PHE A 272 -11.45 -1.08 -18.64
C PHE A 272 -10.45 -0.70 -17.56
N VAL A 273 -9.97 -1.70 -16.82
CA VAL A 273 -8.89 -1.57 -15.85
C VAL A 273 -7.76 -2.48 -16.29
N PHE A 274 -6.61 -1.89 -16.61
CA PHE A 274 -5.45 -2.61 -17.12
C PHE A 274 -4.34 -2.65 -16.06
N PRO A 275 -3.66 -3.79 -15.88
CA PRO A 275 -2.38 -3.83 -15.20
C PRO A 275 -1.40 -2.92 -15.92
N SER A 276 -0.67 -2.11 -15.17
CA SER A 276 0.33 -1.20 -15.73
C SER A 276 1.59 -1.18 -14.89
N SER A 277 2.66 -0.68 -15.49
CA SER A 277 3.90 -0.41 -14.78
C SER A 277 4.58 0.81 -15.34
N VAL A 278 5.30 1.52 -14.46
CA VAL A 278 6.15 2.64 -14.84
C VAL A 278 7.56 2.36 -14.33
N ARG A 279 8.51 2.26 -15.25
CA ARG A 279 9.92 2.13 -14.89
C ARG A 279 10.53 3.52 -14.78
N PHE A 280 11.15 3.80 -13.65
CA PHE A 280 11.87 5.03 -13.36
C PHE A 280 13.38 4.76 -13.35
N THR A 281 14.15 5.65 -13.95
CA THR A 281 15.61 5.65 -13.88
C THR A 281 16.06 6.94 -13.20
N TRP A 282 16.80 6.79 -12.12
CA TRP A 282 17.21 7.86 -11.22
C TRP A 282 18.71 8.13 -11.33
N ASP A 283 19.07 9.40 -11.42
CA ASP A 283 20.45 9.81 -11.27
C ASP A 283 20.80 10.05 -9.80
N LEU A 284 21.87 9.40 -9.35
CA LEU A 284 22.34 9.51 -7.97
C LEU A 284 23.25 10.73 -7.79
N GLU A 285 23.80 11.29 -8.85
CA GLU A 285 24.71 12.44 -8.79
C GLU A 285 23.92 13.75 -8.70
N ASP A 286 22.98 13.95 -9.63
CA ASP A 286 22.15 15.15 -9.70
C ASP A 286 20.83 15.04 -8.91
N GLU A 287 20.56 13.88 -8.28
CA GLU A 287 19.32 13.59 -7.54
C GLU A 287 18.05 13.88 -8.38
N GLN A 288 18.03 13.45 -9.64
CA GLN A 288 16.96 13.73 -10.59
C GLN A 288 16.50 12.48 -11.35
N LEU A 289 15.25 12.52 -11.81
CA LEU A 289 14.69 11.51 -12.70
C LEU A 289 15.12 11.76 -14.15
N ILE A 290 15.87 10.83 -14.73
CA ILE A 290 16.39 10.94 -16.09
C ILE A 290 15.57 10.16 -17.12
N SER A 291 14.78 9.17 -16.69
CA SER A 291 13.88 8.46 -17.59
C SER A 291 12.70 7.85 -16.88
N LEU A 292 11.56 7.82 -17.57
CA LEU A 292 10.36 7.08 -17.22
C LEU A 292 9.84 6.30 -18.44
N GLN A 293 9.38 5.07 -18.22
CA GLN A 293 8.81 4.22 -19.28
C GLN A 293 7.50 3.61 -18.81
N HIS A 294 6.41 4.01 -19.45
CA HIS A 294 5.07 3.50 -19.26
C HIS A 294 4.86 2.20 -20.04
N ASN A 295 4.18 1.26 -19.39
CA ASN A 295 3.66 0.05 -19.99
C ASN A 295 2.28 -0.22 -19.41
N VAL A 296 1.30 -0.47 -20.27
CA VAL A 296 -0.07 -0.86 -19.91
C VAL A 296 -0.38 -2.15 -20.64
N ASP A 297 -0.53 -3.25 -19.90
CA ASP A 297 -0.76 -4.56 -20.50
C ASP A 297 -2.24 -4.73 -20.85
N MET A 298 -2.60 -4.38 -22.10
CA MET A 298 -3.99 -4.37 -22.54
C MET A 298 -4.49 -5.74 -23.00
N VAL A 299 -3.58 -6.63 -23.42
CA VAL A 299 -3.94 -7.89 -24.08
C VAL A 299 -4.75 -8.82 -23.18
N PRO A 300 -4.37 -9.10 -21.92
CA PRO A 300 -5.11 -10.04 -21.09
C PRO A 300 -6.56 -9.60 -20.85
N VAL A 301 -6.77 -8.31 -20.63
CA VAL A 301 -8.09 -7.73 -20.32
C VAL A 301 -8.99 -7.72 -21.56
N LEU A 302 -8.44 -7.38 -22.73
CA LEU A 302 -9.21 -7.42 -23.98
C LEU A 302 -9.48 -8.86 -24.43
N MET A 303 -8.54 -9.77 -24.18
CA MET A 303 -8.73 -11.21 -24.40
C MET A 303 -9.88 -11.76 -23.58
N GLU A 304 -9.95 -11.43 -22.29
CA GLU A 304 -11.07 -11.81 -21.42
C GLU A 304 -12.39 -11.19 -21.90
N LYS A 305 -12.37 -9.94 -22.38
CA LYS A 305 -13.57 -9.25 -22.87
C LYS A 305 -14.12 -9.84 -24.17
N LEU A 306 -13.24 -10.19 -25.11
CA LEU A 306 -13.60 -10.65 -26.45
C LEU A 306 -13.69 -12.18 -26.56
N ASP A 307 -13.15 -12.90 -25.58
CA ASP A 307 -13.03 -14.37 -25.55
C ASP A 307 -12.34 -14.97 -26.79
N ASN A 308 -11.47 -14.18 -27.44
CA ASN A 308 -10.83 -14.57 -28.71
C ASN A 308 -9.54 -13.79 -28.99
N LEU A 309 -8.44 -14.54 -29.22
CA LEU A 309 -7.12 -13.96 -29.46
C LEU A 309 -7.03 -13.29 -30.83
N GLU A 310 -7.69 -13.85 -31.84
CA GLU A 310 -7.72 -13.26 -33.17
C GLU A 310 -8.47 -11.93 -33.14
N ASP A 311 -9.58 -11.85 -32.40
CA ASP A 311 -10.33 -10.59 -32.21
C ASP A 311 -9.48 -9.55 -31.48
N THR A 312 -8.75 -9.98 -30.45
CA THR A 312 -7.80 -9.10 -29.75
C THR A 312 -6.69 -8.60 -30.66
N SER A 313 -6.18 -9.44 -31.57
CA SER A 313 -5.20 -9.02 -32.58
C SER A 313 -5.80 -8.01 -33.58
N ILE A 314 -7.07 -8.17 -33.96
CA ILE A 314 -7.76 -7.23 -34.85
C ILE A 314 -7.85 -5.85 -34.20
N VAL A 315 -8.06 -5.77 -32.88
CA VAL A 315 -8.08 -4.49 -32.14
C VAL A 315 -6.83 -3.67 -32.41
N PHE A 316 -5.64 -4.28 -32.40
CA PHE A 316 -4.37 -3.57 -32.54
C PHE A 316 -3.83 -3.43 -33.98
N SER A 317 -4.40 -4.15 -34.95
CA SER A 317 -3.89 -4.25 -36.33
C SER A 317 -3.63 -2.89 -37.01
N ASN A 318 -4.61 -1.98 -36.94
CA ASN A 318 -4.54 -0.62 -37.49
C ASN A 318 -4.87 0.44 -36.43
N ALA A 319 -4.61 0.12 -35.16
CA ALA A 319 -4.81 1.04 -34.07
C ALA A 319 -3.65 2.04 -33.95
N ARG A 320 -3.97 3.22 -33.42
CA ARG A 320 -2.99 4.23 -33.01
C ARG A 320 -2.49 4.03 -31.58
N ILE A 321 -2.80 2.90 -30.97
CA ILE A 321 -2.25 2.45 -29.69
C ILE A 321 -1.65 1.07 -29.86
N THR A 322 -0.55 0.81 -29.17
CA THR A 322 0.09 -0.51 -29.14
C THR A 322 -0.49 -1.37 -28.00
N PRO A 323 -0.28 -2.71 -28.03
CA PRO A 323 -0.75 -3.61 -26.97
C PRO A 323 -0.23 -3.27 -25.56
N ASP A 324 0.93 -2.61 -25.47
CA ASP A 324 1.57 -2.06 -24.27
C ASP A 324 1.11 -0.65 -23.90
N GLY A 325 0.07 -0.13 -24.56
CA GLY A 325 -0.59 1.13 -24.23
C GLY A 325 0.12 2.40 -24.71
N ASN A 326 1.12 2.28 -25.59
CA ASN A 326 1.82 3.42 -26.16
C ASN A 326 1.11 3.97 -27.38
N ILE A 327 0.95 5.29 -27.42
CA ILE A 327 0.35 6.00 -28.54
C ILE A 327 1.34 6.05 -29.72
N ARG A 328 0.86 5.72 -30.92
CA ARG A 328 1.58 5.91 -32.18
C ARG A 328 1.24 7.30 -32.75
N THR A 329 2.23 8.18 -32.81
CA THR A 329 2.08 9.56 -33.34
C THR A 329 2.30 9.69 -34.86
N ARG A 330 2.00 8.65 -35.65
CA ARG A 330 2.12 8.71 -37.13
C ARG A 330 0.92 8.11 -37.84
#